data_AF-A0A1V6KB27-F1
#
_entry.id   AF-A0A1V6KB27-F1
#
_cell.length_a   1.000
_cell.length_b   1.000
_cell.length_c   1.000
_cell.angle_alpha   90.00
_cell.angle_beta   90.00
_cell.angle_gamma   90.00
#
_symmetry.space_group_name_H-M   'P 1'
#
loop_
_entity.id
_entity.type
_entity.pdbx_description
1 polymer ?
#
loop_
_entity_poly.entity_id
_entity_poly.type
_entity_poly.pdbx_seq_one_letter_code
_entity_poly.pdbx_strand_id
1 'polypeptide(L)'
;MIFLKSLTFILWNIALGTLLVLLLNWLLFNRKARYLFGKKIPLTPGFFVAKRDWLFDKVRSILHDYLDQAAHPYLKDGYLYGWIKKVRQYLWEKTSFIDEWRFLPAKLKLLVRNKIVDAFTAIAESILRKTVPRLVEQLQIEHRIDEFDIQFSVDFFYGYFKRYVYKPMLLICAGLNLLIGILNMVWFLIIV
;
A
#
# COMPACT_ATOMS: atom_id res chain seq x y z
N MET A 1 -31.85 -46.19 0.94
CA MET A 1 -31.90 -44.93 0.15
C MET A 1 -31.65 -43.68 0.99
N ILE A 2 -32.19 -43.58 2.21
CA ILE A 2 -32.06 -42.38 3.09
C ILE A 2 -30.59 -42.13 3.47
N PHE A 3 -29.83 -43.16 3.86
CA PHE A 3 -28.40 -43.05 4.16
C PHE A 3 -27.54 -42.60 2.95
N LEU A 4 -27.89 -43.02 1.73
CA LEU A 4 -27.19 -42.58 0.53
C LEU A 4 -27.44 -41.08 0.26
N LYS A 5 -28.66 -40.60 0.51
CA LYS A 5 -29.01 -39.18 0.46
C LYS A 5 -28.33 -38.38 1.58
N SER A 6 -28.06 -38.98 2.73
CA SER A 6 -27.38 -38.28 3.82
C SER A 6 -25.88 -38.10 3.52
N LEU A 7 -25.26 -39.01 2.76
CA LEU A 7 -23.86 -38.92 2.33
C LEU A 7 -23.58 -37.76 1.37
N THR A 8 -24.58 -37.32 0.59
CA THR A 8 -24.41 -36.18 -0.33
C THR A 8 -24.20 -34.86 0.41
N PHE A 9 -24.67 -34.72 1.65
CA PHE A 9 -24.41 -33.53 2.47
C PHE A 9 -22.91 -33.37 2.78
N ILE A 10 -22.19 -34.46 3.02
CA ILE A 10 -20.74 -34.41 3.28
C ILE A 10 -20.01 -33.95 2.02
N LEU A 11 -20.33 -34.56 0.87
CA LEU A 11 -19.73 -34.19 -0.41
C LEU A 11 -20.03 -32.73 -0.78
N TRP A 12 -21.26 -32.27 -0.59
CA TRP A 12 -21.66 -30.91 -0.92
C TRP A 12 -20.99 -29.86 -0.04
N ASN A 13 -20.87 -30.12 1.27
CA ASN A 13 -20.20 -29.20 2.18
C ASN A 13 -18.70 -29.10 1.87
N ILE A 14 -18.01 -30.22 1.61
CA ILE A 14 -16.60 -30.21 1.22
C ILE A 14 -16.41 -29.49 -0.13
N ALA A 15 -17.30 -29.75 -1.10
CA ALA A 15 -17.26 -29.08 -2.40
C ALA A 15 -17.45 -27.57 -2.26
N LEU A 16 -18.41 -27.11 -1.46
CA LEU A 16 -18.64 -25.68 -1.23
C LEU A 16 -17.46 -25.01 -0.52
N GLY A 17 -16.92 -25.66 0.52
CA GLY A 17 -15.77 -25.14 1.27
C GLY A 17 -14.51 -25.02 0.42
N THR A 18 -14.22 -26.02 -0.41
CA THR A 18 -13.07 -26.00 -1.32
C THR A 18 -13.27 -25.00 -2.47
N LEU A 19 -14.48 -24.88 -3.00
CA LEU A 19 -14.84 -23.91 -4.03
C LEU A 19 -14.63 -22.47 -3.55
N LEU A 20 -14.95 -22.15 -2.30
CA LEU A 20 -14.76 -20.82 -1.72
C LEU A 20 -13.26 -20.44 -1.68
N VAL A 21 -12.40 -21.36 -1.22
CA VAL A 21 -10.95 -21.13 -1.17
C VAL A 21 -10.35 -20.99 -2.58
N LEU A 22 -10.82 -21.79 -3.54
CA LEU A 22 -10.45 -21.67 -4.95
C LEU A 22 -10.84 -20.30 -5.53
N LEU A 23 -12.06 -19.84 -5.24
CA LEU A 23 -12.57 -18.53 -5.65
C LEU A 23 -11.73 -17.40 -5.07
N LEU A 24 -11.37 -17.48 -3.78
CA LEU A 24 -10.55 -16.49 -3.11
C LEU A 24 -9.15 -16.40 -3.74
N ASN A 25 -8.51 -17.53 -3.98
CA ASN A 25 -7.22 -17.57 -4.68
C ASN A 25 -7.31 -16.99 -6.09
N TRP A 26 -8.38 -17.31 -6.82
CA TRP A 26 -8.62 -16.75 -8.15
C TRP A 26 -8.84 -15.23 -8.10
N LEU A 27 -9.62 -14.73 -7.14
CA LEU A 27 -9.87 -13.29 -6.97
C LEU A 27 -8.62 -12.50 -6.57
N LEU A 28 -7.69 -13.10 -5.83
CA LEU A 28 -6.48 -12.43 -5.41
C LEU A 28 -5.42 -12.38 -6.52
N PHE A 29 -5.19 -13.49 -7.23
CA PHE A 29 -4.01 -13.67 -8.08
C PHE A 29 -4.31 -13.80 -9.58
N ASN A 30 -5.54 -13.54 -10.04
CA ASN A 30 -5.84 -13.58 -11.47
C ASN A 30 -5.07 -12.50 -12.25
N ARG A 31 -4.14 -12.90 -13.12
CA ARG A 31 -3.23 -11.96 -13.80
C ARG A 31 -3.88 -11.07 -14.86
N LYS A 32 -5.00 -11.49 -15.46
CA LYS A 32 -5.59 -10.79 -16.62
C LYS A 32 -7.03 -10.35 -16.32
N ALA A 33 -7.39 -9.18 -16.85
CA ALA A 33 -8.78 -8.79 -16.97
C ALA A 33 -9.52 -9.84 -17.81
N ARG A 34 -10.56 -10.43 -17.23
CA ARG A 34 -11.42 -11.39 -17.91
C ARG A 34 -12.75 -10.73 -18.24
N TYR A 35 -13.27 -11.08 -19.40
CA TYR A 35 -14.55 -10.60 -19.91
C TYR A 35 -15.51 -11.78 -19.97
N LEU A 36 -16.70 -11.59 -19.41
CA LEU A 36 -17.80 -12.54 -19.50
C LEU A 36 -18.94 -11.86 -20.26
N PHE A 37 -19.38 -12.43 -21.39
CA PHE A 37 -20.40 -11.83 -22.26
C PHE A 37 -20.10 -10.37 -22.66
N GLY A 38 -18.84 -10.08 -22.99
CA GLY A 38 -18.40 -8.72 -23.37
C GLY A 38 -18.29 -7.72 -22.21
N LYS A 39 -18.74 -8.06 -20.99
CA LYS A 39 -18.59 -7.21 -19.80
C LYS A 39 -17.36 -7.63 -19.00
N LYS A 40 -16.54 -6.65 -18.60
CA LYS A 40 -15.38 -6.87 -17.74
C LYS A 40 -15.85 -7.36 -16.37
N ILE A 41 -15.24 -8.44 -15.86
CA ILE A 41 -15.47 -8.86 -14.49
C ILE A 41 -14.78 -7.83 -13.57
N PRO A 42 -15.51 -7.14 -12.68
CA PRO A 42 -14.99 -6.01 -11.91
C PRO A 42 -13.80 -6.37 -11.02
N LEU A 43 -13.66 -7.65 -10.67
CA LEU A 43 -12.61 -8.19 -9.81
C LEU A 43 -11.43 -8.81 -10.60
N THR A 44 -11.29 -8.45 -11.87
CA THR A 44 -10.18 -8.90 -12.72
C THR A 44 -9.48 -7.69 -13.40
N PRO A 45 -8.13 -7.56 -13.35
CA PRO A 45 -7.17 -8.48 -12.71
C PRO A 45 -7.39 -8.58 -11.20
N GLY A 46 -6.85 -9.63 -10.62
CA GLY A 46 -7.03 -9.99 -9.22
C GLY A 46 -6.58 -8.85 -8.31
N PHE A 47 -7.22 -8.76 -7.15
CA PHE A 47 -7.06 -7.61 -6.26
C PHE A 47 -5.59 -7.36 -5.88
N PHE A 48 -4.84 -8.43 -5.59
CA PHE A 48 -3.43 -8.29 -5.21
C PHE A 48 -2.58 -7.76 -6.36
N VAL A 49 -2.80 -8.28 -7.57
CA VAL A 49 -2.10 -7.84 -8.79
C VAL A 49 -2.35 -6.34 -9.03
N ALA A 50 -3.63 -5.95 -9.07
CA ALA A 50 -4.01 -4.56 -9.31
C ALA A 50 -3.47 -3.60 -8.24
N LYS A 51 -3.48 -4.01 -6.97
CA LYS A 51 -2.98 -3.17 -5.87
C LYS A 51 -1.46 -3.03 -5.87
N ARG A 52 -0.74 -4.11 -6.19
CA ARG A 52 0.72 -4.08 -6.30
C ARG A 52 1.15 -3.17 -7.46
N ASP A 53 0.55 -3.33 -8.64
CA ASP A 53 0.89 -2.49 -9.80
C ASP A 53 0.57 -1.02 -9.50
N TRP A 54 -0.61 -0.76 -8.94
CA TRP A 54 -1.00 0.59 -8.49
C TRP A 54 -0.02 1.18 -7.47
N LEU A 55 0.50 0.37 -6.54
CA LEU A 55 1.45 0.83 -5.53
C LEU A 55 2.77 1.26 -6.18
N PHE A 56 3.34 0.43 -7.05
CA PHE A 56 4.59 0.75 -7.75
C PHE A 56 4.43 1.96 -8.66
N ASP A 57 3.33 2.06 -9.42
CA ASP A 57 3.02 3.23 -10.23
C ASP A 57 2.84 4.48 -9.37
N LYS A 58 2.21 4.35 -8.19
CA LYS A 58 2.06 5.47 -7.27
C LYS A 58 3.40 5.93 -6.70
N VAL A 59 4.30 5.00 -6.36
CA VAL A 59 5.65 5.32 -5.90
C VAL A 59 6.45 6.02 -7.00
N ARG A 60 6.42 5.52 -8.24
CA ARG A 60 7.05 6.17 -9.40
C ARG A 60 6.50 7.57 -9.62
N SER A 61 5.17 7.73 -9.60
CA SER A 61 4.50 9.04 -9.75
C SER A 61 4.92 10.00 -8.65
N ILE A 62 4.95 9.57 -7.37
CA ILE A 62 5.37 10.44 -6.27
C ILE A 62 6.83 10.89 -6.44
N LEU A 63 7.71 9.96 -6.82
CA LEU A 63 9.12 10.28 -7.06
C LEU A 63 9.28 11.26 -8.22
N HIS A 64 8.57 11.03 -9.32
CA HIS A 64 8.60 11.91 -10.48
C HIS A 64 8.07 13.31 -10.15
N ASP A 65 6.90 13.38 -9.49
CA ASP A 65 6.32 14.64 -9.02
C ASP A 65 7.27 15.38 -8.07
N TYR A 66 8.08 14.64 -7.29
CA TYR A 66 9.05 15.23 -6.35
C TYR A 66 10.18 15.90 -7.09
N LEU A 67 10.77 15.16 -8.03
CA LEU A 67 11.88 15.63 -8.85
C LEU A 67 11.45 16.82 -9.71
N ASP A 68 10.24 16.78 -10.27
CA ASP A 68 9.67 17.88 -11.05
C ASP A 68 9.45 19.14 -10.19
N GLN A 69 8.82 19.00 -9.01
CA GLN A 69 8.67 20.11 -8.07
C GLN A 69 10.03 20.66 -7.60
N ALA A 70 11.04 19.80 -7.43
CA ALA A 70 12.38 20.21 -7.05
C ALA A 70 13.07 21.01 -8.17
N ALA A 71 12.89 20.60 -9.43
CA ALA A 71 13.44 21.23 -10.62
C ALA A 71 12.80 22.58 -10.97
N HIS A 72 11.56 22.83 -10.53
CA HIS A 72 10.80 24.06 -10.81
C HIS A 72 10.50 24.88 -9.53
N PRO A 73 11.47 25.60 -8.94
CA PRO A 73 11.30 26.34 -7.69
C PRO A 73 10.29 27.49 -7.73
N TYR A 74 9.98 28.00 -8.93
CA TYR A 74 9.05 29.12 -9.11
C TYR A 74 7.58 28.70 -8.92
N LEU A 75 7.28 27.41 -8.99
CA LEU A 75 5.96 26.87 -8.72
C LEU A 75 5.71 26.91 -7.20
N LYS A 76 4.67 27.66 -6.81
CA LYS A 76 4.21 27.80 -5.41
C LYS A 76 3.08 26.84 -5.10
N ASP A 77 3.13 25.66 -5.67
CA ASP A 77 2.15 24.60 -5.47
C ASP A 77 2.86 23.29 -5.03
N GLY A 78 2.05 22.27 -4.79
CA GLY A 78 2.55 20.96 -4.41
C GLY A 78 2.99 20.82 -2.95
N TYR A 79 3.42 19.61 -2.63
CA TYR A 79 3.76 19.23 -1.26
C TYR A 79 5.15 19.74 -0.85
N LEU A 80 6.08 19.91 -1.77
CA LEU A 80 7.43 20.41 -1.48
C LEU A 80 7.38 21.86 -0.96
N TYR A 81 6.60 22.72 -1.62
CA TYR A 81 6.32 24.08 -1.15
C TYR A 81 5.65 24.05 0.23
N GLY A 82 4.66 23.17 0.41
CA GLY A 82 3.99 22.97 1.70
C GLY A 82 4.94 22.55 2.81
N TRP A 83 5.92 21.68 2.53
CA TRP A 83 6.94 21.26 3.49
C TRP A 83 7.88 22.40 3.86
N ILE A 84 8.37 23.16 2.88
CA ILE A 84 9.22 24.33 3.12
C ILE A 84 8.48 25.35 3.99
N LYS A 85 7.19 25.60 3.72
CA LYS A 85 6.36 26.48 4.55
C LYS A 85 6.23 25.97 5.99
N LYS A 86 6.01 24.67 6.19
CA LYS A 86 5.97 24.05 7.53
C LYS A 86 7.32 24.17 8.26
N VAL A 87 8.43 23.95 7.56
CA VAL A 87 9.78 24.14 8.10
C VAL A 87 9.97 25.59 8.56
N ARG A 88 9.58 26.56 7.73
CA ARG A 88 9.64 27.98 8.08
C ARG A 88 8.80 28.29 9.32
N GLN A 89 7.57 27.78 9.39
CA GLN A 89 6.69 27.96 10.55
C GLN A 89 7.28 27.35 11.82
N TYR A 90 7.80 26.12 11.73
CA TYR A 90 8.46 25.45 12.86
C TYR A 90 9.69 26.24 13.34
N LEU A 91 10.52 26.73 12.43
CA LEU A 91 11.67 27.58 12.77
C LEU A 91 11.21 28.91 13.39
N TRP A 92 10.11 29.49 12.90
CA TRP A 92 9.52 30.69 13.48
C TRP A 92 9.10 30.46 14.93
N GLU A 93 8.39 29.36 15.21
CA GLU A 93 8.00 28.98 16.55
C GLU A 93 9.22 28.72 17.45
N LYS A 94 10.24 28.01 16.95
CA LYS A 94 11.45 27.73 17.71
C LYS A 94 12.34 28.94 17.97
N THR A 95 12.19 30.02 17.21
CA THR A 95 12.95 31.27 17.41
C THR A 95 12.22 32.28 18.30
N SER A 96 11.12 31.89 18.94
CA SER A 96 10.38 32.75 19.88
C SER A 96 11.21 33.16 21.10
N PHE A 97 12.25 32.40 21.48
CA PHE A 97 13.15 32.76 22.58
C PHE A 97 13.86 34.12 22.37
N ILE A 98 13.99 34.58 21.13
CA ILE A 98 14.59 35.88 20.79
C ILE A 98 13.71 37.03 21.33
N ASP A 99 12.40 36.81 21.46
CA ASP A 99 11.47 37.80 21.97
C ASP A 99 11.74 38.11 23.46
N GLU A 100 12.35 37.18 24.20
CA GLU A 100 12.69 37.31 25.63
C GLU A 100 13.94 38.17 25.90
N TRP A 101 14.69 38.56 24.87
CA TRP A 101 15.95 39.31 25.04
C TRP A 101 15.70 40.76 25.51
N ARG A 102 15.85 41.01 26.81
CA ARG A 102 15.46 42.28 27.46
C ARG A 102 16.13 43.54 26.88
N PHE A 103 17.37 43.41 26.40
CA PHE A 103 18.20 44.54 25.96
C PHE A 103 18.08 44.89 24.47
N LEU A 104 17.22 44.19 23.72
CA LEU A 104 17.14 44.32 22.27
C LEU A 104 15.83 45.00 21.84
N PRO A 105 15.88 46.09 21.04
CA PRO A 105 14.70 46.72 20.46
C PRO A 105 13.88 45.74 19.62
N ALA A 106 12.54 45.86 19.64
CA ALA A 106 11.62 44.97 18.94
C ALA A 106 11.95 44.81 17.44
N LYS A 107 12.36 45.90 16.76
CA LYS A 107 12.78 45.86 15.35
C LYS A 107 14.02 44.98 15.13
N LEU A 108 15.01 45.04 16.02
CA LEU A 108 16.24 44.24 15.91
C LEU A 108 15.96 42.77 16.25
N LYS A 109 15.10 42.47 17.23
CA LYS A 109 14.63 41.10 17.51
C LYS A 109 13.99 40.46 16.28
N LEU A 110 13.05 41.16 15.65
CA LEU A 110 12.39 40.71 14.43
C LEU A 110 13.37 40.52 13.27
N LEU A 111 14.34 41.42 13.10
CA LEU A 111 15.37 41.29 12.08
C LEU A 111 16.25 40.04 12.30
N VAL A 112 16.70 39.80 13.53
CA VAL A 112 17.50 38.62 13.87
C VAL A 112 16.68 37.34 13.66
N ARG A 113 15.44 37.32 14.14
CA ARG A 113 14.51 36.20 13.96
C ARG A 113 14.27 35.90 12.48
N ASN A 114 13.93 36.90 11.68
CA ASN A 114 13.74 36.77 10.23
C ASN A 114 14.99 36.22 9.56
N LYS A 115 16.18 36.78 9.86
CA LYS A 115 17.44 36.29 9.29
C LYS A 115 17.73 34.83 9.62
N ILE A 116 17.51 34.41 10.86
CA ILE A 116 17.70 33.03 11.28
C ILE A 116 16.72 32.14 10.52
N VAL A 117 15.42 32.45 10.57
CA VAL A 117 14.37 31.66 9.93
C VAL A 117 14.58 31.56 8.43
N ASP A 118 14.88 32.66 7.76
CA ASP A 118 15.12 32.68 6.32
C ASP A 118 16.41 31.93 5.94
N ALA A 119 17.49 32.04 6.72
CA ALA A 119 18.72 31.29 6.48
C ALA A 119 18.51 29.78 6.60
N PHE A 120 17.89 29.32 7.68
CA PHE A 120 17.63 27.88 7.88
C PHE A 120 16.58 27.35 6.90
N THR A 121 15.59 28.15 6.52
CA THR A 121 14.61 27.78 5.48
C THR A 121 15.32 27.65 4.12
N ALA A 122 16.23 28.56 3.77
CA ALA A 122 17.01 28.47 2.53
C ALA A 122 17.94 27.25 2.51
N ILE A 123 18.53 26.88 3.65
CA ILE A 123 19.31 25.64 3.77
C ILE A 123 18.41 24.42 3.54
N ALA A 124 17.26 24.34 4.21
CA ALA A 124 16.31 23.25 4.05
C ALA A 124 15.81 23.15 2.59
N GLU A 125 15.51 24.29 1.98
CA GLU A 125 15.12 24.37 0.57
C GLU A 125 16.24 23.86 -0.35
N SER A 126 17.49 24.26 -0.12
CA SER A 126 18.63 23.78 -0.90
C SER A 126 18.82 22.27 -0.75
N ILE A 127 18.68 21.72 0.46
CA ILE A 127 18.78 20.28 0.71
C ILE A 127 17.68 19.54 -0.05
N LEU A 128 16.42 19.95 0.11
CA LEU A 128 15.27 19.30 -0.51
C LEU A 128 15.27 19.43 -2.04
N ARG A 129 15.70 20.58 -2.59
CA ARG A 129 15.64 20.83 -4.04
C ARG A 129 16.89 20.41 -4.79
N LYS A 130 18.03 20.25 -4.13
CA LYS A 130 19.32 19.96 -4.80
C LYS A 130 19.99 18.71 -4.27
N THR A 131 20.10 18.56 -2.95
CA THR A 131 20.80 17.42 -2.35
C THR A 131 19.99 16.14 -2.49
N VAL A 132 18.69 16.17 -2.17
CA VAL A 132 17.83 14.98 -2.26
C VAL A 132 17.72 14.47 -3.71
N PRO A 133 17.42 15.30 -4.73
CA PRO A 133 17.40 14.85 -6.13
C PRO A 133 18.73 14.24 -6.59
N ARG A 134 19.86 14.83 -6.21
CA ARG A 134 21.18 14.27 -6.52
C ARG A 134 21.40 12.90 -5.87
N LEU A 135 20.94 12.72 -4.63
CA LEU A 135 21.01 11.42 -3.96
C LEU A 135 20.10 10.39 -4.64
N VAL A 136 18.91 10.79 -5.08
CA VAL A 136 17.98 9.95 -5.84
C VAL A 136 18.64 9.44 -7.12
N GLU A 137 19.30 10.33 -7.85
CA GLU A 137 20.01 10.01 -9.09
C GLU A 137 21.24 9.13 -8.83
N GLN A 138 22.10 9.50 -7.87
CA GLN A 138 23.32 8.75 -7.53
C GLN A 138 23.03 7.34 -7.03
N LEU A 139 22.00 7.18 -6.20
CA LEU A 139 21.57 5.88 -5.69
C LEU A 139 20.73 5.09 -6.69
N GLN A 140 20.44 5.69 -7.86
CA GLN A 140 19.61 5.13 -8.92
C GLN A 140 18.27 4.61 -8.36
N ILE A 141 17.60 5.43 -7.55
CA ILE A 141 16.39 5.00 -6.83
C ILE A 141 15.29 4.56 -7.81
N GLU A 142 15.18 5.22 -8.97
CA GLU A 142 14.27 4.79 -10.04
C GLU A 142 14.57 3.36 -10.51
N HIS A 143 15.85 3.05 -10.78
CA HIS A 143 16.26 1.70 -11.16
C HIS A 143 15.99 0.69 -10.04
N ARG A 144 16.24 1.06 -8.78
CA ARG A 144 15.93 0.18 -7.64
C ARG A 144 14.44 -0.06 -7.47
N ILE A 145 13.59 0.93 -7.74
CA ILE A 145 12.13 0.74 -7.72
C ILE A 145 11.74 -0.31 -8.77
N ASP A 146 12.35 -0.27 -9.95
CA ASP A 146 12.10 -1.27 -11.00
C ASP A 146 12.67 -2.65 -10.65
N GLU A 147 13.86 -2.72 -10.05
CA GLU A 147 14.40 -3.96 -9.50
C GLU A 147 13.46 -4.57 -8.44
N PHE A 148 12.94 -3.74 -7.53
CA PHE A 148 11.97 -4.17 -6.53
C PHE A 148 10.65 -4.61 -7.15
N ASP A 149 10.18 -3.92 -8.19
CA ASP A 149 9.00 -4.31 -8.95
C ASP A 149 9.20 -5.76 -9.45
N ILE A 150 10.35 -6.07 -10.05
CA ILE A 150 10.69 -7.41 -10.56
C ILE A 150 10.85 -8.44 -9.42
N GLN A 151 11.59 -8.11 -8.36
CA GLN A 151 11.82 -9.03 -7.24
C GLN A 151 10.52 -9.38 -6.51
N PHE A 152 9.69 -8.38 -6.26
CA PHE A 152 8.35 -8.50 -5.67
C PHE A 152 7.29 -8.76 -6.74
N SER A 153 7.64 -9.61 -7.71
CA SER A 153 6.70 -10.07 -8.74
C SER A 153 5.49 -10.76 -8.10
N VAL A 154 4.36 -10.69 -8.82
CA VAL A 154 3.14 -11.44 -8.47
C VAL A 154 3.43 -12.92 -8.27
N ASP A 155 4.42 -13.46 -8.96
CA ASP A 155 4.77 -14.88 -8.93
C ASP A 155 5.49 -15.28 -7.65
N PHE A 156 6.36 -14.40 -7.14
CA PHE A 156 6.96 -14.56 -5.82
C PHE A 156 5.89 -14.63 -4.72
N PHE A 157 4.97 -13.66 -4.72
CA PHE A 157 3.89 -13.62 -3.73
C PHE A 157 2.91 -14.78 -3.89
N TYR A 158 2.56 -15.15 -5.13
CA TYR A 158 1.71 -16.30 -5.38
C TYR A 158 2.36 -17.59 -4.89
N GLY A 159 3.67 -17.77 -5.11
CA GLY A 159 4.43 -18.91 -4.60
C GLY A 159 4.40 -19.00 -3.07
N TYR A 160 4.65 -17.87 -2.39
CA TYR A 160 4.60 -17.78 -0.94
C TYR A 160 3.19 -18.04 -0.39
N PHE A 161 2.18 -17.35 -0.94
CA PHE A 161 0.77 -17.54 -0.60
C PHE A 161 0.33 -18.99 -0.80
N LYS A 162 0.71 -19.61 -1.92
CA LYS A 162 0.35 -20.99 -2.22
C LYS A 162 0.88 -21.97 -1.17
N ARG A 163 2.12 -21.76 -0.73
CA ARG A 163 2.80 -22.65 0.22
C ARG A 163 2.28 -22.47 1.64
N TYR A 164 2.16 -21.25 2.12
CA TYR A 164 1.92 -20.95 3.54
C TYR A 164 0.48 -20.63 3.88
N VAL A 165 -0.33 -20.19 2.91
CA VAL A 165 -1.70 -19.76 3.17
C VAL A 165 -2.70 -20.66 2.46
N TYR A 166 -2.60 -20.77 1.14
CA TYR A 166 -3.59 -21.49 0.33
C TYR A 166 -3.69 -22.98 0.67
N LYS A 167 -2.55 -23.68 0.72
CA LYS A 167 -2.53 -25.12 1.04
C LYS A 167 -3.05 -25.41 2.46
N PRO A 168 -2.55 -24.74 3.53
CA PRO A 168 -3.12 -24.91 4.86
C PRO A 168 -4.61 -24.52 4.94
N MET A 169 -5.01 -23.42 4.30
CA MET A 169 -6.40 -22.97 4.28
C MET A 169 -7.33 -23.97 3.59
N LEU A 170 -6.91 -24.58 2.49
CA LEU A 170 -7.65 -25.67 1.85
C LEU A 170 -7.85 -26.85 2.81
N LEU A 171 -6.80 -27.28 3.52
CA LEU A 171 -6.87 -28.39 4.47
C LEU A 171 -7.80 -28.07 5.65
N ILE A 172 -7.67 -26.87 6.23
CA ILE A 172 -8.50 -26.41 7.35
C ILE A 172 -9.96 -26.29 6.91
N CYS A 173 -10.24 -25.65 5.78
CA CYS A 173 -11.59 -25.51 5.25
C CYS A 173 -12.20 -26.87 4.91
N ALA A 174 -11.44 -27.79 4.29
CA ALA A 174 -11.94 -29.13 3.99
C ALA A 174 -12.26 -29.91 5.28
N GLY A 175 -11.38 -29.85 6.28
CA GLY A 175 -11.60 -30.49 7.59
C GLY A 175 -12.83 -29.94 8.32
N LEU A 176 -12.98 -28.62 8.39
CA LEU A 176 -14.15 -27.97 9.00
C LEU A 176 -15.44 -28.32 8.26
N ASN A 177 -15.44 -28.28 6.93
CA ASN A 177 -16.63 -28.61 6.13
C ASN A 177 -16.97 -30.11 6.19
N LEU A 178 -15.99 -30.99 6.38
CA LEU A 178 -16.22 -32.40 6.64
C LEU A 178 -16.93 -32.59 7.99
N LEU A 179 -16.47 -31.93 9.06
CA LEU A 179 -17.13 -31.97 10.37
C LEU A 179 -18.56 -31.44 10.32
N ILE A 180 -18.77 -30.32 9.63
CA ILE A 180 -20.11 -29.75 9.40
C ILE A 180 -20.98 -30.72 8.59
N GLY A 181 -20.42 -31.34 7.55
CA GLY A 181 -21.10 -32.34 6.74
C GLY A 181 -21.55 -33.56 7.56
N ILE A 182 -20.69 -34.08 8.44
CA ILE A 182 -21.04 -35.17 9.35
C ILE A 182 -22.16 -34.75 10.31
N LEU A 183 -22.05 -33.56 10.91
CA LEU A 183 -23.06 -33.03 11.82
C LEU A 183 -24.42 -32.92 11.11
N ASN A 184 -24.45 -32.35 9.89
CA ASN A 184 -25.65 -32.23 9.07
C ASN A 184 -26.24 -33.60 8.70
N MET A 185 -25.38 -34.59 8.41
CA MET A 185 -25.81 -35.96 8.15
C MET A 185 -26.50 -36.57 9.38
N VAL A 186 -25.90 -36.41 10.57
CA VAL A 186 -26.47 -36.91 11.84
C VAL A 186 -27.82 -36.24 12.13
N TRP A 187 -27.91 -34.91 12.00
CA TRP A 187 -29.17 -34.19 12.15
C TRP A 187 -30.25 -34.68 11.19
N PHE A 188 -29.91 -34.89 9.91
CA PHE A 188 -30.85 -35.39 8.92
C PHE A 188 -31.37 -36.79 9.27
N LEU A 189 -30.50 -37.67 9.78
CA LEU A 189 -30.88 -39.03 10.22
C LEU A 189 -31.69 -39.05 11.52
N ILE A 190 -31.63 -38.00 12.35
CA ILE A 190 -32.46 -37.89 13.56
C ILE A 190 -33.87 -37.38 13.22
N ILE A 191 -33.98 -36.49 12.23
CA ILE A 191 -35.24 -35.83 11.84
C ILE A 191 -36.11 -36.74 10.94
N VAL A 192 -35.49 -37.60 10.14
CA VAL A 192 -36.14 -38.52 9.18
C VAL A 192 -36.23 -39.93 9.74
#